data_AF-A0A7C6HET5-F1
#
_entry.id   AF-A0A7C6HET5-F1
#
_cell.length_a   1.000
_cell.length_b   1.000
_cell.length_c   1.000
_cell.angle_alpha   90.00
_cell.angle_beta   90.00
_cell.angle_gamma   90.00
#
_symmetry.space_group_name_H-M   'P 1'
#
loop_
_entity.id
_entity.type
_entity.pdbx_description
1 polymer ?
#
loop_
_entity_poly.entity_id
_entity_poly.type
_entity_poly.pdbx_seq_one_letter_code
_entity_poly.pdbx_strand_id
1 'polypeptide(L)'
;MKKRKKYDNIIDDGRVIANMNIDGMPRSIIRRTAFDEFGKTKEDKEKIILSKKERISILLGMITSYVLFAVIVFGGFALFILFCTNVWFK
;
A
#
# COMPACT_ATOMS: atom_id res chain seq x y z
N MET A 1 -18.41 54.32 -7.45
CA MET A 1 -17.36 53.30 -7.18
C MET A 1 -16.75 53.55 -5.80
N LYS A 2 -16.95 52.64 -4.83
CA LYS A 2 -16.47 52.79 -3.45
C LYS A 2 -15.05 52.22 -3.36
N LYS A 3 -14.05 53.06 -3.07
CA LYS A 3 -12.64 52.64 -2.89
C LYS A 3 -12.53 51.71 -1.68
N ARG A 4 -12.03 50.48 -1.87
CA ARG A 4 -11.70 49.56 -0.77
C ARG A 4 -10.41 50.06 -0.11
N LYS A 5 -10.40 50.21 1.22
CA LYS A 5 -9.20 50.54 2.00
C LYS A 5 -8.24 49.35 1.94
N LYS A 6 -6.98 49.58 1.55
CA LYS A 6 -5.90 48.59 1.69
C LYS A 6 -5.43 48.60 3.13
N TYR A 7 -5.37 47.42 3.74
CA TYR A 7 -4.78 47.22 5.06
C TYR A 7 -3.32 46.81 4.84
N ASP A 8 -2.41 47.79 4.88
CA ASP A 8 -1.00 47.59 4.49
C ASP A 8 -0.10 47.01 5.63
N ASN A 9 -0.66 46.71 6.81
CA ASN A 9 0.11 46.34 8.01
C ASN A 9 -0.19 44.94 8.58
N ILE A 10 -0.82 44.04 7.82
CA ILE A 10 -1.04 42.66 8.28
C ILE A 10 0.13 41.82 7.76
N ILE A 11 1.07 41.48 8.64
CA ILE A 11 2.08 40.45 8.38
C ILE A 11 1.35 39.11 8.52
N ASP A 12 0.90 38.57 7.39
CA ASP A 12 0.27 37.26 7.34
C ASP A 12 1.38 36.20 7.33
N ASP A 13 1.61 35.56 8.48
CA ASP A 13 2.57 34.45 8.63
C ASP A 13 2.15 33.18 7.85
N GLY A 14 1.04 33.24 7.10
CA GLY A 14 0.50 32.12 6.32
C GLY A 14 -0.05 30.99 7.19
N ARG A 15 -0.08 31.18 8.51
CA ARG A 15 -0.57 30.19 9.47
C ARG A 15 -2.09 30.32 9.61
N VAL A 16 -2.78 29.20 9.41
CA VAL A 16 -4.21 29.10 9.66
C VAL A 16 -4.42 28.81 11.14
N ILE A 17 -4.94 29.79 11.89
CA ILE A 17 -5.19 29.67 13.33
C ILE A 17 -6.44 28.81 13.60
N ALA A 18 -7.43 28.89 12.71
CA ALA A 18 -8.64 28.06 12.74
C ALA A 18 -9.08 27.75 11.30
N ASN A 19 -9.12 26.47 10.94
CA ASN A 19 -9.63 26.04 9.64
C ASN A 19 -11.16 25.97 9.72
N MET A 20 -11.84 26.72 8.84
CA MET A 20 -13.31 26.78 8.76
C MET A 20 -13.83 26.06 7.52
N ASN A 21 -13.06 25.12 6.96
CA ASN A 21 -13.51 24.33 5.82
C ASN A 21 -14.60 23.35 6.27
N ILE A 22 -15.85 23.71 6.00
CA ILE A 22 -17.02 22.87 6.29
C ILE A 22 -17.35 22.04 5.05
N ASP A 23 -17.79 20.79 5.26
CA ASP A 23 -18.17 19.90 4.16
C ASP A 23 -19.35 20.49 3.35
N GLY A 24 -19.24 20.47 2.02
CA GLY A 24 -20.21 21.08 1.08
C GLY A 24 -19.90 22.49 0.58
N MET A 25 -18.84 23.17 1.08
CA MET A 25 -18.42 24.48 0.54
C MET A 25 -17.42 24.30 -0.62
N PRO A 26 -17.56 25.02 -1.76
CA PRO A 26 -16.62 24.89 -2.88
C PRO A 26 -15.22 25.31 -2.42
N ARG A 27 -14.29 24.34 -2.36
CA ARG A 27 -12.88 24.63 -2.04
C ARG A 27 -12.35 25.66 -3.02
N SER A 28 -11.74 26.72 -2.51
CA SER A 28 -11.04 27.69 -3.35
C SER A 28 -10.00 26.97 -4.20
N ILE A 29 -9.94 27.30 -5.50
CA ILE A 29 -9.09 26.68 -6.53
C ILE A 29 -7.58 26.75 -6.19
N ILE A 30 -7.22 27.60 -5.24
CA ILE A 30 -5.87 27.68 -4.69
C ILE A 30 -5.67 26.48 -3.76
N ARG A 31 -4.97 25.46 -4.29
CA ARG A 31 -4.54 24.25 -3.59
C ARG A 31 -3.55 24.61 -2.47
N ARG A 32 -4.05 25.18 -1.37
CA ARG A 32 -3.30 25.26 -0.12
C ARG A 32 -3.22 23.84 0.42
N THR A 33 -2.01 23.38 0.72
CA THR A 33 -1.80 22.13 1.44
C THR A 33 -2.48 22.28 2.79
N ALA A 34 -3.71 21.79 2.88
CA ALA A 34 -4.40 21.64 4.13
C ALA A 34 -3.49 20.78 4.99
N PHE A 35 -2.94 21.38 6.05
CA PHE A 35 -2.60 20.59 7.21
C PHE A 35 -3.89 19.88 7.60
N ASP A 36 -3.87 18.55 7.53
CA ASP A 36 -5.03 17.73 7.76
C ASP A 36 -5.68 18.13 9.10
N GLU A 37 -7.00 18.30 9.05
CA GLU A 37 -7.85 18.99 10.03
C GLU A 37 -7.98 18.26 11.37
N PHE A 38 -7.24 17.18 11.53
CA PHE A 38 -6.91 16.51 12.78
C PHE A 38 -5.43 16.21 12.66
N GLY A 39 -4.62 16.43 13.71
CA GLY A 39 -3.18 16.17 13.75
C GLY A 39 -2.75 14.71 13.56
N LYS A 40 -3.32 14.02 12.57
CA LYS A 40 -2.80 12.80 11.97
C LYS A 40 -1.68 13.22 11.04
N THR A 41 -0.55 13.56 11.66
CA THR A 41 0.76 13.28 11.07
C THR A 41 0.61 11.93 10.40
N LYS A 42 0.80 11.86 9.08
CA LYS A 42 0.77 10.62 8.33
C LYS A 42 1.43 9.56 9.19
N GLU A 43 0.65 8.61 9.70
CA GLU A 43 1.20 7.51 10.45
C GLU A 43 2.14 6.85 9.46
N ASP A 44 3.44 7.13 9.62
CA ASP A 44 4.49 6.42 8.95
C ASP A 44 4.30 4.98 9.42
N LYS A 45 3.51 4.21 8.66
CA LYS A 45 3.31 2.79 8.87
C LYS A 45 4.72 2.26 9.06
N GLU A 46 5.07 1.90 10.29
CA GLU A 46 6.40 1.44 10.63
C GLU A 46 6.76 0.41 9.58
N LYS A 47 7.67 0.76 8.67
CA LYS A 47 8.07 -0.17 7.63
C LYS A 47 8.67 -1.32 8.41
N ILE A 48 8.01 -2.47 8.40
CA ILE A 48 8.52 -3.68 9.00
C ILE A 48 9.78 -4.01 8.18
N ILE A 49 10.94 -3.53 8.64
CA ILE A 49 12.22 -3.72 7.99
C ILE A 49 12.62 -5.15 8.32
N LEU A 50 12.15 -6.09 7.49
CA LEU A 50 12.56 -7.48 7.61
C LEU A 50 14.07 -7.60 7.40
N SER A 51 14.74 -8.20 8.37
CA SER A 51 16.16 -8.53 8.31
C SER A 51 16.42 -9.49 7.14
N LYS A 52 17.62 -9.44 6.56
CA LYS A 52 17.99 -10.30 5.41
C LYS A 52 17.77 -11.79 5.72
N LYS A 53 18.00 -12.20 6.98
CA LYS A 53 17.81 -13.58 7.44
C LYS A 53 16.34 -14.00 7.41
N GLU A 54 15.44 -13.14 7.91
CA GLU A 54 14.00 -13.40 7.97
C GLU A 54 13.41 -13.54 6.56
N ARG A 55 13.86 -12.69 5.62
CA ARG A 55 13.45 -12.78 4.21
C ARG A 55 13.84 -14.12 3.60
N ILE A 56 15.05 -14.61 3.87
CA ILE A 56 15.51 -15.90 3.36
C ILE A 56 14.68 -17.04 3.97
N SER A 57 14.38 -16.99 5.28
CA SER A 57 13.55 -18.01 5.93
C SER A 57 12.14 -18.08 5.34
N ILE A 58 11.50 -16.92 5.11
CA ILE A 58 10.19 -16.84 4.46
C ILE A 58 10.25 -17.40 3.04
N LEU A 59 11.28 -17.02 2.27
CA LEU A 59 11.44 -17.42 0.88
C LEU A 59 11.71 -18.93 0.75
N LEU A 60 12.53 -19.50 1.65
CA LEU A 60 12.74 -20.94 1.73
C LEU A 60 11.45 -21.68 2.09
N GLY A 61 10.67 -21.19 3.05
CA GLY A 61 9.37 -21.78 3.39
C GLY A 61 8.38 -21.76 2.23
N MET A 62 8.39 -20.69 1.44
CA MET A 62 7.60 -20.60 0.23
C MET A 62 8.07 -21.62 -0.82
N ILE A 63 9.37 -21.69 -1.09
CA ILE A 63 9.95 -22.64 -2.07
C ILE A 63 9.63 -24.09 -1.67
N THR A 64 9.82 -24.46 -0.41
CA THR A 64 9.58 -25.85 0.02
C THR A 64 8.12 -26.26 -0.17
N SER A 65 7.17 -25.35 0.06
CA SER A 65 5.75 -25.63 -0.17
C SER A 65 5.44 -25.90 -1.66
N TYR A 66 5.98 -25.09 -2.57
CA TYR A 66 5.81 -25.28 -4.02
C TYR A 66 6.52 -26.53 -4.52
N VAL A 67 7.71 -26.84 -4.02
CA VAL A 67 8.44 -28.07 -4.37
C VAL A 67 7.65 -29.30 -3.96
N LEU A 68 7.10 -29.30 -2.74
CA LEU A 68 6.30 -30.42 -2.24
C LEU A 68 5.04 -30.63 -3.10
N PHE A 69 4.33 -29.55 -3.45
CA PHE A 69 3.19 -29.61 -4.36
C PHE A 69 3.58 -30.17 -5.73
N ALA A 70 4.68 -29.68 -6.31
CA ALA A 70 5.18 -30.16 -7.60
C ALA A 70 5.48 -31.67 -7.56
N VAL A 71 6.16 -32.16 -6.52
CA VAL A 71 6.48 -33.58 -6.37
C VAL A 71 5.22 -34.44 -6.35
N ILE A 72 4.16 -34.01 -5.65
CA ILE A 72 2.89 -34.75 -5.59
C ILE A 72 2.22 -34.80 -6.97
N VAL A 73 2.12 -33.65 -7.64
CA VAL A 73 1.45 -33.57 -8.96
C VAL A 73 2.22 -34.36 -10.00
N PHE A 74 3.51 -34.08 -10.17
CA PHE A 74 4.34 -34.78 -11.15
C PHE A 74 4.52 -36.26 -10.80
N GLY A 75 4.63 -36.61 -9.52
CA GLY A 75 4.69 -38.00 -9.06
C GLY A 75 3.39 -38.76 -9.38
N GLY A 76 2.23 -38.15 -9.13
CA GLY A 76 0.93 -38.72 -9.49
C GLY A 76 0.78 -38.90 -11.00
N PHE A 77 1.16 -37.89 -11.80
CA PHE A 77 1.15 -38.01 -13.26
C PHE A 77 2.12 -39.07 -13.78
N ALA A 78 3.33 -39.16 -13.22
CA ALA A 78 4.30 -40.18 -13.61
C ALA A 78 3.77 -41.59 -13.32
N LEU A 79 3.17 -41.80 -12.14
CA LEU A 79 2.51 -43.06 -11.79
C LEU A 79 1.33 -43.36 -12.73
N PHE A 80 0.52 -42.35 -13.06
CA PHE A 80 -0.59 -42.51 -13.99
C PHE A 80 -0.12 -42.91 -15.39
N ILE A 81 0.90 -42.23 -15.94
CA ILE A 81 1.48 -42.56 -17.24
C ILE A 81 2.08 -43.98 -17.21
N LEU A 82 2.83 -44.31 -16.15
CA LEU A 82 3.43 -45.63 -15.99
C LEU A 82 2.38 -46.75 -15.89
N PHE A 83 1.26 -46.47 -15.24
CA PHE A 83 0.10 -47.36 -15.20
C PHE A 83 -0.54 -47.52 -16.59
N CYS A 84 -0.76 -46.41 -17.31
CA CYS A 84 -1.30 -46.46 -18.67
C CYS A 84 -0.42 -47.31 -19.60
N THR A 85 0.90 -47.15 -19.55
CA THR A 85 1.80 -47.87 -20.46
C THR A 85 1.99 -49.35 -20.10
N ASN A 86 2.15 -49.69 -18.82
CA ASN A 86 2.49 -51.06 -18.42
C ASN A 86 1.28 -51.93 -18.08
N VAL A 87 0.14 -51.34 -17.72
CA VAL A 87 -1.06 -52.08 -17.30
C VAL A 87 -2.17 -51.95 -18.33
N TRP A 88 -2.47 -50.74 -18.81
CA TRP A 88 -3.65 -50.50 -19.65
C TRP A 88 -3.42 -50.74 -21.15
N PHE A 89 -2.31 -50.25 -21.71
CA PHE A 89 -2.01 -50.35 -23.15
C PHE A 89 -1.14 -51.56 -23.53
N LYS A 90 -1.13 -52.59 -22.69
CA LYS A 90 -0.45 -53.86 -23.00
C LYS A 90 -1.32 -54.76 -23.86
#